data_AF-A0AB35FLC1-F1
#
_entry.id   AF-A0AB35FLC1-F1
#
_cell.length_a   1.000
_cell.length_b   1.000
_cell.length_c   1.000
_cell.angle_alpha   90.00
_cell.angle_beta   90.00
_cell.angle_gamma   90.00
#
_symmetry.space_group_name_H-M   'P 1'
#
loop_
_entity.id
_entity.type
_entity.pdbx_description
1 polymer ?
#
loop_
_entity_poly.entity_id
_entity_poly.type
_entity_poly.pdbx_seq_one_letter_code
_entity_poly.pdbx_strand_id
1 'polypeptide(L)'
;MIGAVLRYLAYLPANLAFVLLAFLLSPLLAALSLLTGPRLPGILQWFSTLDANLDGGISQRVRGYRPDLTGWDLWWQRTCWICRNPAHGWQSELLGMPAAGSIIVRQVISETPKNQWYVMETSKGVRFFCFKRDQPLLGGFYLKLWFGWVNKPYDGRNHHYAFQIGPKRS
;
A
#
# COMPACT_ATOMS: atom_id res chain seq x y z
N MET A 1 -14.08 -8.75 -16.74
CA MET A 1 -13.15 -9.23 -15.69
C MET A 1 -11.78 -9.59 -16.25
N ILE A 2 -11.68 -10.36 -17.33
CA ILE A 2 -10.39 -10.75 -17.95
C ILE A 2 -9.45 -9.55 -18.18
N GLY A 3 -9.93 -8.47 -18.80
CA GLY A 3 -9.09 -7.27 -19.05
C GLY A 3 -8.54 -6.62 -17.78
N ALA A 4 -9.28 -6.64 -16.67
CA ALA A 4 -8.80 -6.11 -15.39
C ALA A 4 -7.70 -6.98 -14.78
N VAL A 5 -7.83 -8.31 -14.90
CA VAL A 5 -6.81 -9.27 -14.46
C VAL A 5 -5.55 -9.16 -15.31
N LEU A 6 -5.68 -9.06 -16.63
CA LEU A 6 -4.53 -8.87 -17.52
C LEU A 6 -3.78 -7.58 -17.21
N ARG A 7 -4.49 -6.47 -16.98
CA ARG A 7 -3.86 -5.21 -16.53
C ARG A 7 -3.12 -5.39 -15.21
N TYR A 8 -3.76 -6.04 -14.24
CA TYR A 8 -3.15 -6.31 -12.94
C TYR A 8 -1.84 -7.08 -13.06
N LEU A 9 -1.83 -8.14 -13.87
CA LEU A 9 -0.66 -8.96 -14.14
C LEU A 9 0.41 -8.20 -14.94
N ALA A 10 0.01 -7.34 -15.89
CA ALA A 10 0.96 -6.50 -16.63
C ALA A 10 1.69 -5.51 -15.71
N TYR A 11 1.02 -4.97 -14.69
CA TYR A 11 1.63 -4.06 -13.72
C TYR A 11 2.49 -4.76 -12.66
N LEU A 12 2.27 -6.07 -12.45
CA LEU A 12 2.89 -6.81 -11.36
C LEU A 12 4.43 -6.81 -11.42
N PRO A 13 5.11 -7.09 -12.55
CA PRO A 13 6.57 -7.07 -12.61
C PRO A 13 7.17 -5.72 -12.23
N ALA A 14 6.60 -4.62 -12.75
CA ALA A 14 7.04 -3.27 -12.43
C ALA A 14 6.80 -2.94 -10.95
N ASN A 15 5.65 -3.33 -10.39
CA ASN A 15 5.37 -3.18 -8.97
C ASN A 15 6.37 -3.94 -8.09
N LEU A 16 6.67 -5.20 -8.42
CA LEU A 16 7.64 -6.00 -7.65
C LEU A 16 9.04 -5.39 -7.69
N ALA A 17 9.46 -4.87 -8.84
CA ALA A 17 10.73 -4.16 -8.97
C ALA A 17 10.78 -2.92 -8.06
N PHE A 18 9.74 -2.09 -8.06
CA PHE A 18 9.67 -0.90 -7.19
C PHE A 18 9.57 -1.24 -5.71
N VAL A 19 8.87 -2.31 -5.34
CA VAL A 19 8.83 -2.81 -3.96
C VAL A 19 10.22 -3.26 -3.51
N LEU A 20 10.94 -4.01 -4.35
CA LEU A 20 12.32 -4.41 -4.07
C LEU A 20 13.23 -3.19 -3.91
N LEU A 21 13.13 -2.22 -4.83
CA LEU A 21 13.87 -0.96 -4.73
C LEU A 21 13.52 -0.20 -3.46
N ALA A 22 12.26 -0.16 -3.04
CA ALA A 22 11.85 0.49 -1.80
C ALA A 22 12.56 -0.12 -0.58
N PHE A 23 12.67 -1.45 -0.52
CA PHE A 23 13.41 -2.13 0.55
C PHE A 23 14.90 -1.77 0.52
N LEU A 24 15.54 -1.87 -0.65
CA LEU A 24 16.96 -1.59 -0.83
C LEU A 24 17.32 -0.14 -0.52
N LEU A 25 16.49 0.81 -0.96
CA LEU A 25 16.72 2.23 -0.81
C LEU A 25 16.20 2.80 0.53
N SER A 26 15.40 2.04 1.28
CA SER A 26 14.77 2.51 2.53
C SER A 26 15.74 3.19 3.52
N PRO A 27 16.98 2.71 3.76
CA PRO A 27 17.86 3.35 4.72
C PRO A 27 18.41 4.69 4.18
N LEU A 28 18.66 4.77 2.87
CA LEU A 28 19.13 6.00 2.20
C LEU A 28 18.02 7.05 2.13
N LEU A 29 16.80 6.65 1.77
CA LEU A 29 15.64 7.53 1.73
C LEU A 29 15.30 8.07 3.13
N ALA A 30 15.39 7.23 4.16
CA ALA A 30 15.23 7.65 5.54
C ALA A 30 16.31 8.66 5.94
N ALA A 31 17.58 8.44 5.58
CA ALA A 31 18.66 9.38 5.85
C ALA A 31 18.43 10.74 5.16
N LEU A 32 18.02 10.74 3.89
CA LEU A 32 17.65 11.96 3.17
C LEU A 32 16.53 12.72 3.88
N SER A 33 15.52 12.03 4.40
CA SER A 33 14.42 12.65 5.12
C SER A 33 14.84 13.35 6.43
N LEU A 34 15.96 12.97 7.03
CA LEU A 34 16.49 13.69 8.19
C LEU A 34 16.98 15.09 7.79
N LEU A 35 17.39 15.26 6.53
CA LEU A 35 17.89 16.52 5.98
C LEU A 35 16.77 17.35 5.36
N THR A 36 15.84 16.71 4.66
CA THR A 36 14.78 17.39 3.88
C THR A 36 13.42 17.42 4.57
N GLY A 37 13.31 16.83 5.76
CA GLY A 37 12.05 16.67 6.48
C GLY A 37 11.32 15.35 6.17
N PRO A 38 10.19 15.10 6.85
CA PRO A 38 9.53 13.79 6.89
C PRO A 38 8.83 13.39 5.59
N ARG A 39 8.74 14.27 4.59
CA ARG A 39 8.21 13.95 3.26
C ARG A 39 9.36 13.88 2.27
N LEU A 40 9.37 12.81 1.47
CA LEU A 40 10.37 12.66 0.43
C LEU A 40 10.06 13.62 -0.73
N PRO A 41 11.08 14.31 -1.28
CA PRO A 41 10.85 15.28 -2.34
C PRO A 41 10.60 14.62 -3.70
N GLY A 42 9.74 15.23 -4.51
CA GLY A 42 9.54 14.88 -5.92
C GLY A 42 9.27 13.40 -6.16
N ILE A 43 10.01 12.81 -7.11
CA ILE A 43 9.84 11.41 -7.52
C ILE A 43 10.13 10.41 -6.39
N LEU A 44 10.89 10.80 -5.36
CA LEU A 44 11.17 9.90 -4.22
C LEU A 44 9.92 9.65 -3.37
N GLN A 45 8.91 10.51 -3.49
CA GLN A 45 7.60 10.31 -2.87
C GLN A 45 6.90 9.04 -3.36
N TRP A 46 7.29 8.50 -4.52
CA TRP A 46 6.84 7.18 -4.99
C TRP A 46 7.17 6.04 -4.01
N PHE A 47 8.23 6.18 -3.21
CA PHE A 47 8.67 5.19 -2.22
C PHE A 47 8.07 5.39 -0.83
N SER A 48 7.18 6.37 -0.65
CA SER A 48 6.52 6.66 0.62
C SER A 48 5.01 6.75 0.45
N THR A 49 4.29 6.67 1.57
CA THR A 49 2.85 6.92 1.66
C THR A 49 2.50 8.33 1.21
N LEU A 50 1.33 8.51 0.58
CA LEU A 50 0.81 9.81 0.13
C LEU A 50 -0.14 10.44 1.15
N ASP A 51 -0.76 9.59 1.98
CA ASP A 51 -1.70 9.95 3.03
C ASP A 51 -1.02 10.22 4.38
N ALA A 52 0.26 9.90 4.49
CA ALA A 52 1.09 10.15 5.65
C ALA A 52 2.54 10.46 5.24
N ASN A 53 3.25 11.20 6.08
CA ASN A 53 4.70 11.36 5.94
C ASN A 53 5.43 10.15 6.54
N LEU A 54 6.76 10.15 6.56
CA LEU A 54 7.56 9.04 7.09
C LEU A 54 7.41 8.81 8.61
N ASP A 55 6.78 9.74 9.31
CA ASP A 55 6.44 9.64 10.73
C ASP A 55 4.99 9.16 10.95
N GLY A 56 4.31 8.72 9.88
CA GLY A 56 2.91 8.30 9.88
C GLY A 56 2.57 7.19 10.87
N GLY A 57 3.53 6.36 11.25
CA GLY A 57 3.31 5.32 12.26
C GLY A 57 2.95 5.88 13.63
N ILE A 58 3.37 7.12 13.95
CA ILE A 58 3.00 7.81 15.19
C ILE A 58 1.51 8.14 15.17
N SER A 59 1.03 8.83 14.13
CA SER A 59 -0.38 9.23 14.02
C SER A 59 -1.30 8.01 13.87
N GLN A 60 -0.81 6.95 13.24
CA GLN A 60 -1.54 5.68 13.08
C GLN A 60 -1.39 4.73 14.28
N ARG A 61 -0.71 5.15 15.36
CA ARG A 61 -0.49 4.35 16.58
C ARG A 61 0.07 2.96 16.29
N VAL A 62 0.97 2.86 15.33
CA VAL A 62 1.66 1.60 14.98
C VAL A 62 2.58 1.22 16.14
N ARG A 63 2.44 0.00 16.65
CA ARG A 63 3.27 -0.52 17.75
C ARG A 63 4.76 -0.33 17.43
N GLY A 64 5.50 0.26 18.37
CA GLY A 64 6.94 0.52 18.26
C GLY A 64 7.31 1.90 17.73
N TYR A 65 6.35 2.67 17.20
CA TYR A 65 6.60 4.05 16.77
C TYR A 65 6.46 5.00 17.94
N ARG A 66 7.40 5.94 18.09
CA ARG A 66 7.46 6.91 19.19
C ARG A 66 7.58 8.34 18.65
N PRO A 67 6.95 9.32 19.32
CA PRO A 67 7.22 10.73 19.05
C PRO A 67 8.63 11.12 19.53
N ASP A 68 9.08 12.30 19.08
CA ASP A 68 10.27 13.00 19.59
C ASP A 68 11.60 12.26 19.46
N LEU A 69 11.66 11.24 18.59
CA LEU A 69 12.92 10.57 18.23
C LEU A 69 13.79 11.49 17.37
N THR A 70 15.11 11.36 17.51
CA THR A 70 16.11 12.06 16.69
C THR A 70 17.23 11.10 16.27
N GLY A 71 18.09 11.56 15.36
CA GLY A 71 19.28 10.83 14.93
C GLY A 71 19.00 9.41 14.43
N TRP A 72 19.74 8.44 14.96
CA TRP A 72 19.67 7.02 14.57
C TRP A 72 18.30 6.39 14.82
N ASP A 73 17.65 6.72 15.94
CA ASP A 73 16.35 6.15 16.28
C ASP A 73 15.25 6.64 15.31
N LEU A 74 15.27 7.92 14.97
CA LEU A 74 14.36 8.48 13.98
C LEU A 74 14.62 7.91 12.58
N TRP A 75 15.90 7.81 12.21
CA TRP A 75 16.33 7.18 10.96
C TRP A 75 15.75 5.77 10.83
N TRP A 76 15.96 4.92 11.84
CA TRP A 76 15.51 3.54 11.83
C TRP A 76 13.98 3.43 11.77
N GLN A 77 13.27 4.29 12.51
CA GLN A 77 11.82 4.36 12.47
C GLN A 77 11.31 4.67 11.06
N ARG A 78 11.89 5.66 10.39
CA ARG A 78 11.51 6.04 9.02
C ARG A 78 11.91 4.98 7.99
N THR A 79 13.05 4.31 8.15
CA THR A 79 13.41 3.13 7.35
C THR A 79 12.35 2.05 7.48
N CYS A 80 11.95 1.73 8.71
CA CYS A 80 10.88 0.77 8.98
C CYS A 80 9.53 1.19 8.38
N TRP A 81 9.24 2.50 8.31
CA TRP A 81 8.02 3.01 7.71
C TRP A 81 7.96 2.76 6.21
N ILE A 82 9.06 3.04 5.50
CA ILE A 82 9.20 2.76 4.07
C ILE A 82 9.05 1.26 3.81
N CYS A 83 9.73 0.42 4.59
CA CYS A 83 9.62 -1.04 4.50
C CYS A 83 8.20 -1.56 4.81
N ARG A 84 7.46 -0.88 5.68
CA ARG A 84 6.06 -1.24 5.97
C ARG A 84 5.12 -0.90 4.80
N ASN A 85 5.44 0.15 4.05
CA ASN A 85 4.62 0.68 2.96
C ASN A 85 5.44 0.85 1.67
N PRO A 86 6.06 -0.23 1.15
CA PRO A 86 7.04 -0.13 0.08
C PRO A 86 6.38 0.30 -1.23
N ALA A 87 6.96 1.32 -1.88
CA ALA A 87 6.48 1.85 -3.16
C ALA A 87 5.02 2.35 -3.13
N HIS A 88 4.54 2.80 -1.97
CA HIS A 88 3.13 3.16 -1.81
C HIS A 88 2.68 4.29 -2.74
N GLY A 89 3.50 5.33 -2.91
CA GLY A 89 3.21 6.43 -3.82
C GLY A 89 3.14 5.98 -5.27
N TRP A 90 4.07 5.14 -5.72
CA TRP A 90 4.06 4.51 -7.04
C TRP A 90 2.78 3.71 -7.31
N GLN A 91 2.39 2.88 -6.34
CA GLN A 91 1.19 2.04 -6.40
C GLN A 91 -0.11 2.86 -6.49
N SER A 92 -0.15 4.05 -5.87
CA SER A 92 -1.29 4.95 -5.95
C SER A 92 -1.27 5.81 -7.21
N GLU A 93 -0.19 6.53 -7.49
CA GLU A 93 -0.14 7.54 -8.56
C GLU A 93 -0.04 6.92 -9.95
N LEU A 94 0.76 5.87 -10.11
CA LEU A 94 1.12 5.35 -11.44
C LEU A 94 0.33 4.09 -11.79
N LEU A 95 0.11 3.22 -10.80
CA LEU A 95 -0.63 1.97 -11.01
C LEU A 95 -2.10 2.07 -10.57
N GLY A 96 -2.47 3.13 -9.86
CA GLY A 96 -3.79 3.28 -9.29
C GLY A 96 -4.90 3.49 -10.33
N MET A 97 -6.13 3.23 -9.93
CA MET A 97 -7.31 3.51 -10.75
C MET A 97 -7.98 4.80 -10.25
N PRO A 98 -8.42 5.72 -11.13
CA PRO A 98 -9.06 6.95 -10.70
C PRO A 98 -10.24 6.68 -9.76
N ALA A 99 -10.30 7.39 -8.63
CA ALA A 99 -11.42 7.26 -7.69
C ALA A 99 -12.62 8.14 -8.08
N ALA A 100 -12.35 9.27 -8.74
CA ALA A 100 -13.39 10.21 -9.16
C ALA A 100 -14.37 9.56 -10.16
N GLY A 101 -15.63 9.45 -9.75
CA GLY A 101 -16.69 8.83 -10.54
C GLY A 101 -16.59 7.31 -10.66
N SER A 102 -15.72 6.65 -9.89
CA SER A 102 -15.69 5.20 -9.81
C SER A 102 -16.83 4.66 -8.96
N ILE A 103 -17.42 3.56 -9.39
CA ILE A 103 -18.52 2.88 -8.70
C ILE A 103 -18.16 1.44 -8.40
N ILE A 104 -18.76 0.88 -7.34
CA ILE A 104 -18.72 -0.55 -7.06
C ILE A 104 -19.85 -1.22 -7.86
N VAL A 105 -19.50 -2.05 -8.83
CA VAL A 105 -20.45 -2.80 -9.66
C VAL A 105 -20.90 -4.08 -8.97
N ARG A 106 -20.01 -4.70 -8.19
CA ARG A 106 -20.31 -5.90 -7.43
C ARG A 106 -19.44 -5.98 -6.19
N GLN A 107 -20.00 -6.46 -5.08
CA GLN A 107 -19.25 -6.68 -3.85
C GLN A 107 -19.69 -7.94 -3.11
N VAL A 108 -18.74 -8.56 -2.42
CA VAL A 108 -18.95 -9.61 -1.42
C VAL A 108 -18.00 -9.33 -0.26
N ILE A 109 -18.55 -9.14 0.95
CA ILE A 109 -17.79 -8.90 2.17
C ILE A 109 -18.24 -9.91 3.22
N SER A 110 -17.29 -10.53 3.91
CA SER A 110 -17.55 -11.32 5.13
C SER A 110 -16.52 -10.99 6.19
N GLU A 111 -16.90 -11.11 7.46
CA GLU A 111 -15.99 -10.89 8.60
C GLU A 111 -15.33 -12.18 9.08
N THR A 112 -15.98 -13.35 8.89
CA THR A 112 -15.46 -14.64 9.34
C THR A 112 -15.54 -15.69 8.22
N PRO A 113 -14.43 -16.00 7.52
CA PRO A 113 -13.15 -15.28 7.54
C PRO A 113 -13.31 -13.87 6.93
N LYS A 114 -12.36 -12.99 7.24
CA LYS A 114 -12.33 -11.65 6.65
C LYS A 114 -12.05 -11.75 5.17
N ASN A 115 -13.06 -11.47 4.37
CA ASN A 115 -13.02 -11.55 2.91
C ASN A 115 -13.63 -10.28 2.34
N GLN A 116 -12.97 -9.71 1.34
CA GLN A 116 -13.48 -8.57 0.60
C GLN A 116 -13.19 -8.79 -0.87
N TRP A 117 -14.24 -8.86 -1.66
CA TRP A 117 -14.16 -8.93 -3.10
C TRP A 117 -15.01 -7.83 -3.70
N TYR A 118 -14.41 -7.05 -4.58
CA TYR A 118 -15.09 -5.96 -5.27
C TYR A 118 -14.75 -6.00 -6.76
N VAL A 119 -15.75 -5.70 -7.59
CA VAL A 119 -15.55 -5.24 -8.96
C VAL A 119 -15.97 -3.79 -9.00
N MET A 120 -15.05 -2.94 -9.45
CA MET A 120 -15.26 -1.51 -9.57
C MET A 120 -15.12 -1.10 -11.03
N GLU A 121 -15.74 0.02 -11.39
CA GLU A 121 -15.70 0.57 -12.74
C GLU A 121 -15.50 2.08 -12.65
N THR A 122 -14.53 2.59 -13.42
CA THR A 122 -14.29 4.04 -13.50
C THR A 122 -15.38 4.74 -14.29
N SER A 123 -15.44 6.07 -14.21
CA SER A 123 -16.31 6.91 -15.05
C SER A 123 -16.13 6.71 -16.56
N LYS A 124 -15.01 6.11 -17.00
CA LYS A 124 -14.73 5.77 -18.41
C LYS A 124 -15.11 4.32 -18.76
N GLY A 125 -15.85 3.62 -17.92
CA GLY A 125 -16.22 2.21 -18.13
C GLY A 125 -15.07 1.22 -17.89
N VAL A 126 -13.95 1.66 -17.30
CA VAL A 126 -12.79 0.79 -17.09
C VAL A 126 -12.99 -0.03 -15.82
N ARG A 127 -13.12 -1.34 -15.96
CA ARG A 127 -13.23 -2.25 -14.81
C ARG A 127 -11.88 -2.53 -14.15
N PHE A 128 -11.93 -2.69 -12.84
CA PHE A 128 -10.85 -3.13 -11.96
C PHE A 128 -11.44 -3.91 -10.79
N PHE A 129 -10.60 -4.56 -10.00
CA PHE A 129 -11.06 -5.46 -8.95
C PHE A 129 -10.25 -5.29 -7.68
N CYS A 130 -10.78 -5.84 -6.60
CA CYS A 130 -10.06 -6.03 -5.36
C CYS A 130 -10.40 -7.42 -4.84
N PHE A 131 -9.40 -8.13 -4.36
CA PHE A 131 -9.56 -9.37 -3.63
C PHE A 131 -8.68 -9.31 -2.39
N LYS A 132 -9.30 -9.39 -1.22
CA LYS A 132 -8.61 -9.41 0.07
C LYS A 132 -9.16 -10.55 0.90
N ARG A 133 -8.30 -11.43 1.39
CA ARG A 133 -8.68 -12.56 2.23
C ARG A 133 -7.65 -12.75 3.33
N ASP A 134 -8.13 -12.82 4.57
CA ASP A 134 -7.35 -13.29 5.70
C ASP A 134 -7.70 -14.78 5.86
N GLN A 135 -6.87 -15.66 5.32
CA GLN A 135 -7.08 -17.12 5.36
C GLN A 135 -6.57 -17.66 6.70
N PRO A 136 -7.44 -18.18 7.59
CA PRO A 136 -6.99 -18.73 8.86
C PRO A 136 -5.98 -19.85 8.66
N LEU A 137 -4.96 -19.86 9.51
CA LEU A 137 -3.95 -20.91 9.67
C LEU A 137 -3.98 -21.43 11.12
N LEU A 138 -3.18 -22.44 11.42
CA LEU A 138 -3.05 -23.00 12.77
C LEU A 138 -2.36 -22.00 13.72
N GLY A 139 -2.65 -22.12 15.02
CA GLY A 139 -1.92 -21.39 16.07
C GLY A 139 -2.20 -19.88 16.15
N GLY A 140 -3.36 -19.42 15.69
CA GLY A 140 -3.71 -18.00 15.68
C GLY A 140 -2.98 -17.19 14.59
N PHE A 141 -2.43 -17.88 13.59
CA PHE A 141 -1.89 -17.24 12.39
C PHE A 141 -2.95 -17.17 11.29
N TYR A 142 -2.75 -16.28 10.34
CA TYR A 142 -3.50 -16.23 9.10
C TYR A 142 -2.60 -15.82 7.93
N LEU A 143 -2.90 -16.32 6.74
CA LEU A 143 -2.27 -15.87 5.51
C LEU A 143 -3.08 -14.70 4.95
N LYS A 144 -2.48 -13.51 4.94
CA LYS A 144 -3.08 -12.34 4.29
C LYS A 144 -2.82 -12.40 2.80
N LEU A 145 -3.90 -12.34 2.03
CA LEU A 145 -3.91 -12.22 0.58
C LEU A 145 -4.57 -10.89 0.23
N TRP A 146 -3.92 -10.04 -0.54
CA TRP A 146 -4.49 -8.78 -1.00
C TRP A 146 -4.00 -8.45 -2.41
N PHE A 147 -4.93 -8.48 -3.37
CA PHE A 147 -4.68 -8.28 -4.79
C PHE A 147 -5.67 -7.29 -5.39
N GLY A 148 -5.29 -6.68 -6.50
CA GLY A 148 -6.11 -5.71 -7.22
C GLY A 148 -5.89 -4.28 -6.73
N TRP A 149 -6.97 -3.52 -6.56
CA TRP A 149 -6.94 -2.11 -6.19
C TRP A 149 -7.81 -1.85 -4.97
N VAL A 150 -7.28 -1.14 -3.99
CA VAL A 150 -7.97 -0.85 -2.74
C VAL A 150 -9.14 0.10 -2.98
N ASN A 151 -10.32 -0.25 -2.46
CA ASN A 151 -11.52 0.59 -2.58
C ASN A 151 -11.34 1.98 -1.92
N LYS A 152 -10.45 2.09 -0.92
CA LYS A 152 -10.09 3.37 -0.31
C LYS A 152 -9.05 4.12 -1.16
N PRO A 153 -9.33 5.37 -1.58
CA PRO A 153 -8.31 6.23 -2.18
C PRO A 153 -7.48 6.90 -1.09
N TYR A 154 -6.32 6.33 -0.76
CA TYR A 154 -5.46 6.87 0.31
C TYR A 154 -4.99 8.30 0.00
N ASP A 155 -4.63 8.57 -1.25
CA ASP A 155 -4.23 9.90 -1.74
C ASP A 155 -5.43 10.82 -2.08
N GLY A 156 -6.67 10.36 -1.85
CA GLY A 156 -7.89 11.04 -2.25
C GLY A 156 -8.15 11.08 -3.76
N ARG A 157 -7.29 10.44 -4.59
CA ARG A 157 -7.33 10.53 -6.05
C ARG A 157 -7.49 9.18 -6.72
N ASN A 158 -6.80 8.15 -6.21
CA ASN A 158 -6.68 6.85 -6.86
C ASN A 158 -6.94 5.70 -5.89
N HIS A 159 -7.69 4.70 -6.36
CA HIS A 159 -7.70 3.38 -5.77
C HIS A 159 -6.30 2.78 -5.90
N HIS A 160 -5.67 2.50 -4.77
CA HIS A 160 -4.27 2.09 -4.68
C HIS A 160 -4.05 0.66 -5.18
N TYR A 161 -3.04 0.42 -6.02
CA TYR A 161 -2.67 -0.94 -6.45
C TYR A 161 -2.09 -1.75 -5.29
N ALA A 162 -2.62 -2.94 -5.03
CA ALA A 162 -2.21 -3.80 -3.93
C ALA A 162 -1.69 -5.16 -4.44
N PHE A 163 -0.53 -5.55 -3.92
CA PHE A 163 -0.03 -6.93 -3.94
C PHE A 163 0.56 -7.25 -2.58
N GLN A 164 -0.14 -8.07 -1.80
CA GLN A 164 0.33 -8.53 -0.50
C GLN A 164 0.04 -10.01 -0.33
N ILE A 165 1.09 -10.77 -0.03
CA ILE A 165 1.02 -12.14 0.43
C ILE A 165 1.90 -12.22 1.66
N GLY A 166 1.38 -12.69 2.78
CA GLY A 166 2.25 -12.95 3.92
C GLY A 166 1.53 -13.45 5.17
N PRO A 167 2.22 -14.24 6.00
CA PRO A 167 1.69 -14.68 7.28
C PRO A 167 1.56 -13.49 8.22
N LYS A 168 0.49 -13.51 9.01
CA LYS A 168 0.16 -12.55 10.06
C LYS A 168 -0.34 -13.30 11.29
N ARG A 169 -0.32 -12.64 12.44
CA ARG A 169 -0.83 -13.17 13.70
C ARG A 169 -2.08 -12.37 14.08
N SER A 170 -3.13 -13.08 14.48
CA SER A 170 -4.39 -12.54 14.97
C SER A 170 -4.23 -11.84 16.32
#